data_AF-A6TP38-F1
#
_entry.id   AF-A6TP38-F1
#
_cell.length_a   1.000
_cell.length_b   1.000
_cell.length_c   1.000
_cell.angle_alpha   90.00
_cell.angle_beta   90.00
_cell.angle_gamma   90.00
#
_symmetry.space_group_name_H-M   'P 1'
#
loop_
_entity.id
_entity.type
_entity.pdbx_description
1 polymer ?
#
loop_
_entity_poly.entity_id
_entity_poly.type
_entity_poly.pdbx_seq_one_letter_code
_entity_poly.pdbx_strand_id
1 'polypeptide(L)'
;MLNKIFFDENPVKESSVQRFVYSYLLYDGLDEVANQLSKNYIKRGEEEAEMLKNESSSEVLLKMMRGKCDNSNHILLHSKILEQEDVLMPIIIEKLKTSGNNVFIEHTIKLIKKANNNYCGDLIRIIDDIRSPYALSLACIIIGFMGNESDVPLLLRKHAELKSLYPSKSYEQGALLGLIEIRERFNLLR
;
A
#
# COMPACT_ATOMS: atom_id res chain seq x y z
N MET A 1 18.16 10.48 -14.25
CA MET A 1 19.04 9.33 -13.96
C MET A 1 19.10 9.22 -12.44
N LEU A 2 18.93 8.01 -11.89
CA LEU A 2 19.03 7.80 -10.43
C LEU A 2 20.50 7.95 -10.04
N ASN A 3 20.82 8.86 -9.13
CA ASN A 3 22.17 9.08 -8.61
C ASN A 3 22.10 9.70 -7.21
N LYS A 4 23.24 9.88 -6.56
CA LYS A 4 23.28 10.46 -5.21
C LYS A 4 22.69 11.87 -5.17
N ILE A 5 23.03 12.70 -6.17
CA ILE A 5 22.54 14.08 -6.30
C ILE A 5 21.02 14.13 -6.33
N PHE A 6 20.36 13.19 -7.02
CA PHE A 6 18.90 13.11 -7.06
C PHE A 6 18.28 12.99 -5.66
N PHE A 7 18.86 12.17 -4.78
CA PHE A 7 18.35 12.01 -3.41
C PHE A 7 18.68 13.22 -2.52
N ASP A 8 19.84 13.86 -2.75
CA ASP A 8 20.22 15.08 -2.04
C ASP A 8 19.26 16.25 -2.40
N GLU A 9 18.83 16.34 -3.66
CA GLU A 9 17.87 17.34 -4.15
C GLU A 9 16.41 17.02 -3.82
N ASN A 10 16.10 15.78 -3.45
CA ASN A 10 14.75 15.32 -3.15
C ASN A 10 14.75 14.63 -1.77
N PRO A 11 14.85 15.40 -0.67
CA PRO A 11 14.85 14.84 0.67
C PRO A 11 13.47 14.27 1.03
N VAL A 12 13.49 13.20 1.82
CA VAL A 12 12.27 12.61 2.40
C VAL A 12 11.64 13.59 3.38
N LYS A 13 10.34 13.82 3.24
CA LYS A 13 9.54 14.58 4.19
C LYS A 13 9.11 13.65 5.33
N GLU A 14 9.75 13.79 6.50
CA GLU A 14 9.46 12.93 7.67
C GLU A 14 8.01 13.04 8.14
N SER A 15 7.40 14.21 8.05
CA SER A 15 5.97 14.42 8.36
C SER A 15 5.11 14.31 7.10
N SER A 16 4.97 13.09 6.58
CA SER A 16 4.05 12.79 5.47
C SER A 16 3.28 11.49 5.68
N VAL A 17 2.08 11.41 5.10
CA VAL A 17 1.27 10.17 5.14
C VAL A 17 2.00 9.03 4.43
N GLN A 18 2.70 9.35 3.34
CA GLN A 18 3.53 8.39 2.60
C GLN A 18 4.63 7.80 3.48
N ARG A 19 5.31 8.63 4.28
CA ARG A 19 6.33 8.16 5.23
C ARG A 19 5.73 7.26 6.31
N PHE A 20 4.55 7.62 6.84
CA PHE A 20 3.84 6.78 7.80
C PHE A 20 3.49 5.40 7.23
N VAL A 21 2.88 5.37 6.03
CA VAL A 21 2.53 4.12 5.35
C VAL A 21 3.79 3.31 5.02
N TYR A 22 4.85 3.94 4.52
CA TYR A 22 6.13 3.27 4.26
C TYR A 22 6.70 2.60 5.51
N SER A 23 6.77 3.31 6.63
CA SER A 23 7.25 2.74 7.90
C SER A 23 6.41 1.56 8.35
N TYR A 24 5.09 1.65 8.20
CA TYR A 24 4.18 0.56 8.53
C TYR A 24 4.40 -0.68 7.63
N LEU A 25 4.73 -0.49 6.35
CA LEU A 25 5.03 -1.58 5.41
C LEU A 25 6.43 -2.17 5.60
N LEU A 26 7.39 -1.38 6.10
CA LEU A 26 8.77 -1.78 6.33
C LEU A 26 8.91 -2.74 7.52
N TYR A 27 8.14 -2.51 8.59
CA TYR A 27 8.20 -3.31 9.80
C TYR A 27 7.07 -4.35 9.83
N ASP A 28 7.35 -5.53 9.27
CA ASP A 28 6.42 -6.66 9.30
C ASP A 28 6.03 -6.99 10.76
N GLY A 29 4.73 -7.18 11.01
CA GLY A 29 4.16 -7.50 12.32
C GLY A 29 3.91 -6.30 13.26
N LEU A 30 4.26 -5.07 12.87
CA LEU A 30 3.97 -3.87 13.69
C LEU A 30 2.47 -3.72 13.98
N ASP A 31 1.63 -4.10 13.02
CA ASP A 31 0.19 -4.05 13.14
C ASP A 31 -0.40 -5.12 14.05
N GLU A 32 0.17 -6.31 14.04
CA GLU A 32 -0.18 -7.39 14.96
C GLU A 32 0.10 -6.98 16.40
N VAL A 33 1.28 -6.42 16.66
CA VAL A 33 1.65 -5.89 17.98
C VAL A 33 0.69 -4.78 18.41
N ALA A 34 0.43 -3.81 17.53
CA ALA A 34 -0.50 -2.72 17.82
C ALA A 34 -1.93 -3.23 18.11
N ASN A 35 -2.41 -4.21 17.33
CA ASN A 35 -3.73 -4.79 17.52
C ASN A 35 -3.84 -5.59 18.83
N GLN A 36 -2.82 -6.39 19.16
CA GLN A 36 -2.76 -7.14 20.42
C GLN A 36 -2.79 -6.19 21.63
N LEU A 37 -1.99 -5.12 21.59
CA LEU A 37 -2.01 -4.09 22.63
C LEU A 37 -3.39 -3.43 22.73
N SER A 38 -3.98 -3.04 21.60
CA SER A 38 -5.30 -2.38 21.58
C SER A 38 -6.40 -3.26 22.21
N LYS A 39 -6.44 -4.55 21.90
CA LYS A 39 -7.43 -5.50 22.44
C LYS A 39 -7.38 -5.64 23.96
N ASN A 40 -6.22 -5.41 24.58
CA ASN A 40 -6.10 -5.43 26.05
C ASN A 40 -6.80 -4.25 26.72
N TYR A 41 -7.02 -3.14 26.00
CA TYR A 41 -7.63 -1.92 26.54
C TYR A 41 -9.02 -1.62 25.96
N ILE A 42 -9.34 -2.17 24.78
CA ILE A 42 -10.57 -1.86 24.04
C ILE A 42 -11.21 -3.16 23.56
N LYS A 43 -12.34 -3.53 24.19
CA LYS A 43 -13.19 -4.65 23.77
C LYS A 43 -14.21 -4.18 22.73
N ARG A 44 -13.73 -3.92 21.51
CA ARG A 44 -14.55 -3.45 20.38
C ARG A 44 -14.37 -4.38 19.18
N GLY A 45 -15.48 -4.65 18.49
CA GLY A 45 -15.48 -5.43 17.26
C GLY A 45 -15.54 -6.95 17.48
N GLU A 46 -15.82 -7.44 18.69
CA GLU A 46 -15.90 -8.90 18.96
C GLU A 46 -17.01 -9.57 18.13
N GLU A 47 -18.20 -8.98 18.06
CA GLU A 47 -19.31 -9.49 17.24
C GLU A 47 -18.96 -9.49 15.75
N GLU A 48 -18.38 -8.41 15.25
CA GLU A 48 -17.91 -8.31 13.85
C GLU A 48 -16.81 -9.34 13.57
N ALA A 49 -15.94 -9.64 14.53
CA ALA A 49 -14.90 -10.66 14.39
C ALA A 49 -15.51 -12.05 14.24
N GLU A 50 -16.54 -12.39 15.03
CA GLU A 50 -17.25 -13.67 14.89
C GLU A 50 -18.00 -13.77 13.56
N MET A 51 -18.59 -12.67 13.07
CA MET A 51 -19.18 -12.63 11.73
C MET A 51 -18.12 -12.86 10.65
N LEU A 52 -16.97 -12.17 10.73
CA LEU A 52 -15.86 -12.30 9.78
C LEU A 52 -15.26 -13.70 9.72
N LYS A 53 -15.12 -14.38 10.86
CA LYS A 53 -14.59 -15.77 10.91
C LYS A 53 -15.43 -16.72 10.07
N ASN A 54 -16.74 -16.54 10.08
CA ASN A 54 -17.71 -17.37 9.37
C ASN A 54 -18.04 -16.85 7.96
N GLU A 55 -17.52 -15.68 7.58
CA GLU A 55 -17.78 -15.07 6.29
C GLU A 55 -16.92 -15.73 5.19
N SER A 56 -17.57 -16.05 4.08
CA SER A 56 -16.94 -16.64 2.88
C SER A 56 -17.30 -15.89 1.60
N SER A 57 -18.28 -14.98 1.66
CA SER A 57 -18.72 -14.16 0.53
C SER A 57 -17.68 -13.10 0.18
N SER A 58 -17.09 -13.28 -1.00
CA SER A 58 -16.19 -12.31 -1.62
C SER A 58 -16.81 -10.90 -1.71
N GLU A 59 -18.12 -10.79 -1.96
CA GLU A 59 -18.82 -9.50 -2.03
C GLU A 59 -18.82 -8.79 -0.67
N VAL A 60 -19.11 -9.52 0.41
CA VAL A 60 -19.14 -8.96 1.76
C VAL A 60 -17.74 -8.49 2.17
N LEU A 61 -16.72 -9.31 1.95
CA LEU A 61 -15.33 -8.96 2.26
C LEU A 61 -14.88 -7.70 1.50
N LEU A 62 -15.18 -7.61 0.20
CA LEU A 62 -14.88 -6.41 -0.62
C LEU A 62 -15.62 -5.17 -0.13
N LYS A 63 -16.86 -5.32 0.34
CA LYS A 63 -17.64 -4.22 0.91
C LYS A 63 -17.04 -3.72 2.22
N MET A 64 -16.52 -4.64 3.05
CA MET A 64 -15.91 -4.32 4.33
C MET A 64 -14.64 -3.48 4.20
N MET A 65 -13.83 -3.71 3.15
CA MET A 65 -12.65 -2.90 2.82
C MET A 65 -12.96 -1.40 2.60
N ARG A 66 -14.22 -1.01 2.37
CA ARG A 66 -14.58 0.39 2.12
C ARG A 66 -14.90 1.19 3.39
N GLY A 67 -14.53 0.66 4.56
CA GLY A 67 -14.72 1.30 5.87
C GLY A 67 -15.93 0.77 6.66
N LYS A 68 -16.39 -0.46 6.36
CA LYS A 68 -17.42 -1.13 7.17
C LYS A 68 -16.86 -2.16 8.15
N CYS A 69 -15.54 -2.23 8.27
CA CYS A 69 -14.83 -3.10 9.20
C CYS A 69 -14.18 -2.25 10.29
N ASP A 70 -14.33 -2.67 11.53
CA ASP A 70 -13.61 -2.10 12.65
C ASP A 70 -12.09 -2.26 12.47
N ASN A 71 -11.33 -1.24 12.86
CA ASN A 71 -9.87 -1.26 12.74
C ASN A 71 -9.23 -2.42 13.52
N SER A 72 -9.83 -2.84 14.66
CA SER A 72 -9.34 -3.98 15.44
C SER A 72 -9.45 -5.33 14.70
N ASN A 73 -10.27 -5.37 13.65
CA ASN A 73 -10.56 -6.56 12.84
C ASN A 73 -9.91 -6.52 11.46
N HIS A 74 -9.16 -5.48 11.12
CA HIS A 74 -8.51 -5.37 9.79
C HIS A 74 -7.57 -6.54 9.51
N ILE A 75 -6.85 -7.04 10.53
CA ILE A 75 -5.98 -8.21 10.39
C ILE A 75 -6.80 -9.46 10.00
N LEU A 76 -7.94 -9.67 10.65
CA LEU A 76 -8.83 -10.79 10.34
C LEU A 76 -9.44 -10.64 8.95
N LEU A 77 -9.95 -9.45 8.60
CA LEU A 77 -10.46 -9.15 7.26
C LEU A 77 -9.41 -9.43 6.18
N HIS A 78 -8.15 -9.01 6.40
CA HIS A 78 -7.06 -9.28 5.47
C HIS A 78 -6.77 -10.76 5.31
N SER A 79 -6.70 -11.51 6.41
CA SER A 79 -6.55 -12.97 6.37
C SER A 79 -7.65 -13.63 5.53
N LYS A 80 -8.93 -13.26 5.76
CA LYS A 80 -10.08 -13.80 5.03
C LYS A 80 -10.05 -13.48 3.53
N ILE A 81 -9.54 -12.31 3.15
CA ILE A 81 -9.36 -11.94 1.73
C ILE A 81 -8.24 -12.77 1.11
N LEU A 82 -7.12 -12.94 1.81
CA LEU A 82 -5.95 -13.67 1.30
C LEU A 82 -6.18 -15.19 1.18
N GLU A 83 -7.12 -15.77 1.95
CA GLU A 83 -7.61 -17.14 1.73
C GLU A 83 -8.17 -17.37 0.31
N GLN A 84 -8.58 -16.30 -0.38
CA GLN A 84 -9.13 -16.32 -1.74
C GLN A 84 -8.31 -15.40 -2.68
N GLU A 85 -6.99 -15.29 -2.46
CA GLU A 85 -6.17 -14.27 -3.12
C GLU A 85 -6.24 -14.31 -4.66
N ASP A 86 -6.22 -15.50 -5.26
CA ASP A 86 -6.26 -15.69 -6.72
C ASP A 86 -7.51 -15.09 -7.37
N VAL A 87 -8.60 -15.03 -6.62
CA VAL A 87 -9.89 -14.49 -7.08
C VAL A 87 -10.02 -13.01 -6.70
N LEU A 88 -9.70 -12.67 -5.45
CA LEU A 88 -9.99 -11.33 -4.91
C LEU A 88 -8.94 -10.29 -5.28
N MET A 89 -7.66 -10.65 -5.32
CA MET A 89 -6.58 -9.68 -5.56
C MET A 89 -6.66 -9.02 -6.94
N PRO A 90 -6.93 -9.75 -8.05
CA PRO A 90 -7.14 -9.10 -9.35
C PRO A 90 -8.29 -8.09 -9.33
N ILE A 91 -9.40 -8.42 -8.65
CA ILE A 91 -10.57 -7.54 -8.53
C ILE A 91 -10.23 -6.28 -7.71
N ILE A 92 -9.49 -6.46 -6.60
CA ILE A 92 -9.08 -5.36 -5.71
C ILE A 92 -8.14 -4.41 -6.45
N ILE A 93 -7.16 -4.95 -7.18
CA ILE A 93 -6.20 -4.16 -7.97
C ILE A 93 -6.94 -3.39 -9.07
N GLU A 94 -7.84 -4.01 -9.83
CA GLU A 94 -8.61 -3.30 -10.86
C GLU A 94 -9.47 -2.18 -10.26
N LYS A 95 -10.08 -2.39 -9.08
CA LYS A 95 -10.84 -1.36 -8.36
C LYS A 95 -9.97 -0.21 -7.87
N LEU A 96 -8.67 -0.41 -7.66
CA LEU A 96 -7.74 0.65 -7.23
C LEU A 96 -7.68 1.81 -8.24
N LYS A 97 -7.78 1.51 -9.55
CA LYS A 97 -7.71 2.50 -10.64
C LYS A 97 -8.62 3.70 -10.42
N THR A 98 -9.83 3.45 -9.95
CA THR A 98 -10.87 4.48 -9.81
C THR A 98 -11.27 4.76 -8.37
N SER A 99 -10.59 4.17 -7.37
CA SER A 99 -10.98 4.36 -5.98
C SER A 99 -10.52 5.72 -5.45
N GLY A 100 -11.47 6.50 -4.92
CA GLY A 100 -11.21 7.67 -4.09
C GLY A 100 -11.39 7.40 -2.58
N ASN A 101 -11.66 6.16 -2.18
CA ASN A 101 -11.85 5.80 -0.78
C ASN A 101 -10.50 5.43 -0.17
N ASN A 102 -9.97 6.29 0.71
CA ASN A 102 -8.65 6.14 1.31
C ASN A 102 -8.51 4.85 2.13
N VAL A 103 -9.57 4.43 2.83
CA VAL A 103 -9.58 3.19 3.61
C VAL A 103 -9.36 1.98 2.68
N PHE A 104 -10.11 1.91 1.59
CA PHE A 104 -9.96 0.87 0.57
C PHE A 104 -8.55 0.88 -0.05
N ILE A 105 -8.02 2.06 -0.37
CA ILE A 105 -6.67 2.22 -0.91
C ILE A 105 -5.65 1.62 0.07
N GLU A 106 -5.70 2.01 1.34
CA GLU A 106 -4.75 1.51 2.34
C GLU A 106 -4.88 0.00 2.59
N HIS A 107 -6.10 -0.55 2.62
CA HIS A 107 -6.27 -2.00 2.67
C HIS A 107 -5.65 -2.69 1.45
N THR A 108 -5.85 -2.15 0.25
CA THR A 108 -5.30 -2.71 -0.99
C THR A 108 -3.78 -2.79 -0.93
N ILE A 109 -3.13 -1.70 -0.52
CA ILE A 109 -1.68 -1.61 -0.37
C ILE A 109 -1.14 -2.64 0.63
N LYS A 110 -1.80 -2.78 1.79
CA LYS A 110 -1.43 -3.78 2.81
C LYS A 110 -1.63 -5.22 2.32
N LEU A 111 -2.72 -5.49 1.61
CA LEU A 111 -3.01 -6.81 1.04
C LEU A 111 -1.98 -7.21 0.00
N ILE A 112 -1.59 -6.30 -0.90
CA ILE A 112 -0.57 -6.60 -1.92
C ILE A 112 0.77 -6.97 -1.27
N LYS A 113 1.19 -6.27 -0.20
CA LYS A 113 2.42 -6.59 0.55
C LYS A 113 2.34 -7.93 1.30
N LYS A 114 1.16 -8.33 1.77
CA LYS A 114 0.95 -9.55 2.58
C LYS A 114 0.57 -10.78 1.77
N ALA A 115 0.22 -10.61 0.50
CA ALA A 115 -0.13 -11.73 -0.38
C ALA A 115 1.04 -12.69 -0.59
N ASN A 116 0.73 -13.97 -0.85
CA ASN A 116 1.77 -14.93 -1.19
C ASN A 116 2.24 -14.73 -2.63
N ASN A 117 1.31 -14.36 -3.52
CA ASN A 117 1.61 -14.06 -4.91
C ASN A 117 2.20 -12.66 -5.09
N ASN A 118 3.15 -12.53 -6.02
CA ASN A 118 3.70 -11.22 -6.39
C ASN A 118 2.80 -10.50 -7.41
N TYR A 119 1.98 -9.57 -6.91
CA TYR A 119 1.10 -8.73 -7.74
C TYR A 119 1.74 -7.43 -8.25
N CYS A 120 3.06 -7.28 -8.17
CA CYS A 120 3.73 -6.06 -8.63
C CYS A 120 3.51 -5.81 -10.13
N GLY A 121 3.56 -6.87 -10.95
CA GLY A 121 3.30 -6.77 -12.40
C GLY A 121 1.87 -6.30 -12.71
N ASP A 122 0.87 -6.76 -11.96
CA ASP A 122 -0.52 -6.28 -12.07
C ASP A 122 -0.62 -4.80 -11.71
N LEU A 123 0.03 -4.40 -10.62
CA LEU A 123 0.03 -3.01 -10.17
C LEU A 123 0.72 -2.06 -11.18
N ILE A 124 1.84 -2.48 -11.76
CA ILE A 124 2.54 -1.73 -12.81
C ILE A 124 1.66 -1.58 -14.05
N ARG A 125 0.94 -2.63 -14.46
CA ARG A 125 0.05 -2.58 -15.64
C ARG A 125 -1.04 -1.51 -15.52
N ILE A 126 -1.54 -1.25 -14.31
CA ILE A 126 -2.61 -0.28 -14.08
C ILE A 126 -2.11 1.08 -13.62
N ILE A 127 -0.81 1.27 -13.41
CA ILE A 127 -0.24 2.43 -12.69
C ILE A 127 -0.60 3.78 -13.33
N ASP A 128 -0.67 3.81 -14.66
CA ASP A 128 -1.00 5.01 -15.43
C ASP A 128 -2.53 5.29 -15.46
N ASP A 129 -3.36 4.30 -15.11
CA ASP A 129 -4.81 4.43 -15.02
C ASP A 129 -5.32 4.83 -13.63
N ILE A 130 -4.44 4.86 -12.62
CA ILE A 130 -4.82 5.21 -11.24
C ILE A 130 -5.14 6.70 -11.16
N ARG A 131 -6.42 7.01 -10.93
CA ARG A 131 -6.96 8.38 -10.90
C ARG A 131 -6.64 9.14 -9.63
N SER A 132 -6.57 8.43 -8.49
CA SER A 132 -6.28 9.06 -7.20
C SER A 132 -4.77 9.28 -7.04
N PRO A 133 -4.29 10.53 -6.89
CA PRO A 133 -2.86 10.77 -6.69
C PRO A 133 -2.37 10.18 -5.36
N TYR A 134 -3.25 10.01 -4.37
CA TYR A 134 -2.93 9.28 -3.14
C TYR A 134 -2.73 7.78 -3.41
N ALA A 135 -3.64 7.16 -4.16
CA ALA A 135 -3.49 5.74 -4.54
C ALA A 135 -2.24 5.51 -5.38
N LEU A 136 -1.97 6.37 -6.35
CA LEU A 136 -0.78 6.31 -7.20
C LEU A 136 0.51 6.45 -6.36
N SER A 137 0.50 7.39 -5.42
CA SER A 137 1.60 7.60 -4.47
C SER A 137 1.90 6.32 -3.67
N LEU A 138 0.89 5.70 -3.07
CA LEU A 138 1.09 4.47 -2.30
C LEU A 138 1.40 3.24 -3.16
N ALA A 139 0.85 3.16 -4.37
CA ALA A 139 1.20 2.12 -5.34
C ALA A 139 2.70 2.16 -5.69
N CYS A 140 3.27 3.38 -5.84
CA CYS A 140 4.70 3.53 -6.07
C CYS A 140 5.56 3.02 -4.89
N ILE A 141 5.07 3.16 -3.64
CA ILE A 141 5.76 2.58 -2.47
C ILE A 141 5.82 1.06 -2.60
N ILE A 142 4.68 0.42 -2.90
CA ILE A 142 4.60 -1.04 -3.05
C ILE A 142 5.45 -1.56 -4.20
N ILE A 143 5.48 -0.86 -5.33
CA ILE A 143 6.40 -1.18 -6.43
C ILE A 143 7.86 -1.10 -5.93
N GLY A 144 8.20 -0.15 -5.06
CA GLY A 144 9.52 -0.11 -4.44
C GLY A 144 9.88 -1.37 -3.63
N PHE A 145 8.93 -1.90 -2.86
CA PHE A 145 9.12 -3.12 -2.07
C PHE A 145 9.16 -4.41 -2.88
N MET A 146 8.42 -4.48 -4.00
CA MET A 146 8.18 -5.74 -4.72
C MET A 146 8.76 -5.80 -6.14
N GLY A 147 9.05 -4.64 -6.72
CA GLY A 147 9.59 -4.49 -8.06
C GLY A 147 11.08 -4.80 -8.15
N ASN A 148 11.62 -4.63 -9.36
CA ASN A 148 13.00 -4.89 -9.73
C ASN A 148 13.73 -3.59 -10.11
N GLU A 149 15.05 -3.67 -10.30
CA GLU A 149 15.86 -2.54 -10.78
C GLU A 149 15.34 -1.95 -12.10
N SER A 150 14.76 -2.77 -12.99
CA SER A 150 14.16 -2.31 -14.24
C SER A 150 12.99 -1.35 -14.06
N ASP A 151 12.41 -1.27 -12.87
CA ASP A 151 11.25 -0.42 -12.56
C ASP A 151 11.65 0.99 -12.08
N VAL A 152 12.96 1.25 -11.90
CA VAL A 152 13.49 2.58 -11.53
C VAL A 152 13.03 3.69 -12.48
N PRO A 153 13.08 3.54 -13.83
CA PRO A 153 12.61 4.58 -14.74
C PRO A 153 11.13 4.93 -14.55
N LEU A 154 10.28 3.93 -14.24
CA LEU A 154 8.87 4.13 -13.96
C LEU A 154 8.68 5.00 -12.70
N LEU A 155 9.36 4.67 -11.61
CA LEU A 155 9.25 5.42 -10.37
C LEU A 155 9.82 6.85 -10.50
N LEU A 156 10.92 7.03 -11.23
CA LEU A 156 11.45 8.37 -11.55
C LEU A 156 10.42 9.22 -12.33
N ARG A 157 9.77 8.62 -13.34
CA ARG A 157 8.71 9.28 -14.10
C ARG A 157 7.55 9.68 -13.19
N LYS A 158 7.06 8.77 -12.34
CA LYS A 158 5.95 9.04 -11.42
C LYS A 158 6.29 10.04 -10.32
N HIS A 159 7.52 10.04 -9.84
CA HIS A 159 8.01 11.08 -8.93
C HIS A 159 7.93 12.47 -9.59
N ALA A 160 8.48 12.63 -10.80
CA ALA A 160 8.46 13.91 -11.52
C ALA A 160 7.03 14.37 -11.83
N GLU A 161 6.17 13.45 -12.30
CA GLU A 161 4.76 13.71 -12.61
C GLU A 161 4.00 14.22 -11.38
N LEU A 162 4.06 13.49 -10.26
CA LEU A 162 3.36 13.86 -9.02
C LEU A 162 3.88 15.18 -8.44
N LYS A 163 5.20 15.41 -8.50
CA LYS A 163 5.83 16.66 -8.04
C LYS A 163 5.38 17.86 -8.87
N SER A 164 5.23 17.69 -10.18
CA SER A 164 4.79 18.74 -11.10
C SER A 164 3.30 19.02 -11.01
N LEU A 165 2.46 17.99 -10.92
CA LEU A 165 1.00 18.14 -10.89
C LEU A 165 0.48 18.59 -9.52
N TYR A 166 1.16 18.21 -8.44
CA TYR A 166 0.72 18.48 -7.07
C TYR A 166 1.84 19.09 -6.20
N PRO A 167 2.42 20.24 -6.59
CA PRO A 167 3.60 20.80 -5.92
C PRO A 167 3.35 21.21 -4.45
N SER A 168 2.10 21.46 -4.07
CA SER A 168 1.71 21.80 -2.69
C SER A 168 1.37 20.58 -1.81
N LYS A 169 1.49 19.36 -2.35
CA LYS A 169 1.23 18.11 -1.65
C LYS A 169 2.54 17.31 -1.49
N SER A 170 2.42 16.11 -0.94
CA SER A 170 3.54 15.18 -0.70
C SER A 170 3.38 13.86 -1.49
N TYR A 171 2.57 13.83 -2.55
CA TYR A 171 2.31 12.59 -3.28
C TYR A 171 3.57 12.04 -3.96
N GLU A 172 4.48 12.89 -4.39
CA GLU A 172 5.78 12.51 -4.95
C GLU A 172 6.61 11.68 -3.96
N GLN A 173 6.40 11.86 -2.65
CA GLN A 173 7.12 11.13 -1.61
C GLN A 173 6.91 9.62 -1.72
N GLY A 174 5.77 9.16 -2.23
CA GLY A 174 5.52 7.73 -2.41
C GLY A 174 6.46 7.09 -3.43
N ALA A 175 6.67 7.76 -4.56
CA ALA A 175 7.64 7.33 -5.57
C ALA A 175 9.09 7.50 -5.10
N LEU A 176 9.40 8.57 -4.37
CA LEU A 176 10.71 8.76 -3.76
C LEU A 176 11.05 7.62 -2.78
N LEU A 177 10.13 7.27 -1.88
CA LEU A 177 10.30 6.18 -0.92
C LEU A 177 10.45 4.83 -1.64
N GLY A 178 9.69 4.60 -2.72
CA GLY A 178 9.87 3.40 -3.54
C GLY A 178 11.24 3.33 -4.22
N LEU A 179 11.79 4.47 -4.68
CA LEU A 179 13.15 4.54 -5.24
C LEU A 179 14.22 4.27 -4.18
N ILE A 180 14.02 4.74 -2.94
CA ILE A 180 14.91 4.44 -1.82
C ILE A 180 14.91 2.94 -1.54
N GLU A 181 13.73 2.31 -1.51
CA GLU A 181 13.60 0.88 -1.27
C GLU A 181 14.33 0.04 -2.32
N ILE A 182 14.14 0.36 -3.62
CA ILE A 182 14.88 -0.31 -4.70
C ILE A 182 16.40 -0.07 -4.56
N ARG A 183 16.81 1.16 -4.25
CA ARG A 183 18.23 1.48 -4.04
C ARG A 183 18.84 0.60 -2.96
N GLU A 184 18.20 0.46 -1.81
CA GLU A 184 18.70 -0.36 -0.71
C GLU A 184 18.70 -1.85 -1.05
N ARG A 185 17.60 -2.36 -1.63
CA ARG A 185 17.47 -3.78 -2.01
C ARG A 185 18.50 -4.23 -3.04
N PHE A 186 18.83 -3.38 -4.00
CA PHE A 186 19.75 -3.70 -5.10
C PHE A 186 21.14 -3.06 -4.96
N ASN A 187 21.42 -2.39 -3.84
CA ASN A 187 22.68 -1.67 -3.59
C ASN A 187 23.06 -0.68 -4.71
N LEU A 188 22.07 -0.03 -5.29
CA LEU A 188 22.32 0.96 -6.34
C LEU A 188 23.08 2.13 -5.73
N LEU A 189 24.09 2.64 -6.45
CA LEU A 189 24.87 3.83 -6.06
C LEU A 189 25.84 3.65 -4.87
N ARG A 190 26.15 2.41 -4.50
CA ARG A 190 27.33 2.10 -3.68
C ARG A 190 28.61 2.13 -4.51
#